data_AF-F8L1J0-F1
#
_entry.id   AF-F8L1J0-F1
#
_cell.length_a   1.000
_cell.length_b   1.000
_cell.length_c   1.000
_cell.angle_alpha   90.00
_cell.angle_beta   90.00
_cell.angle_gamma   90.00
#
_symmetry.space_group_name_H-M   'P 1'
#
loop_
_entity.id
_entity.type
_entity.pdbx_description
1 polymer ?
#
loop_
_entity_poly.entity_id
_entity_poly.type
_entity_poly.pdbx_seq_one_letter_code
_entity_poly.pdbx_strand_id
1 'polypeptide(L)' 'MQTKDTVPKKARTTVYMTEEEESLLNELFIKRLRDRKKTDKSALFCEGIKLLYDKEIALSISIKD' A
#
# COMPACT_ATOMS: atom_id res chain seq x y z
N MET A 1 9.00 10.13 34.22
CA MET A 1 9.72 9.80 32.97
C MET A 1 8.70 9.74 31.85
N GLN A 2 8.73 10.69 30.90
CA GLN A 2 7.88 10.64 29.71
C GLN A 2 8.49 9.62 28.74
N THR A 3 7.76 8.54 28.45
CA THR A 3 8.07 7.64 27.33
C THR A 3 7.83 8.42 26.05
N LYS A 4 8.92 8.87 25.40
CA LYS A 4 8.85 9.37 24.03
C LYS A 4 8.44 8.20 23.14
N ASP A 5 7.16 8.09 22.82
CA ASP A 5 6.69 7.28 21.72
C ASP A 5 7.39 7.77 20.45
N THR A 6 8.45 7.07 20.07
CA THR A 6 9.12 7.32 18.79
C THR A 6 8.14 6.92 17.72
N VAL A 7 7.52 7.92 17.07
CA VAL A 7 6.79 7.70 15.82
C VAL A 7 7.69 6.83 14.94
N PRO A 8 7.28 5.61 14.55
CA PRO A 8 8.15 4.72 13.81
C PRO A 8 8.60 5.45 12.55
N LYS A 9 9.92 5.50 12.34
CA LYS A 9 10.51 6.19 11.17
C LYS A 9 9.82 5.64 9.92
N LYS A 10 9.16 6.52 9.17
CA LYS A 10 8.57 6.15 7.88
C LYS A 10 9.68 5.66 6.96
N ALA A 11 9.65 4.39 6.61
CA ALA A 11 10.54 3.84 5.59
C ALA A 11 10.24 4.52 4.25
N ARG A 12 11.29 4.97 3.56
CA ARG A 12 11.20 5.49 2.20
C ARG A 12 11.83 4.48 1.27
N THR A 13 11.16 4.18 0.18
CA THR A 13 11.66 3.26 -0.85
C THR A 13 11.40 3.85 -2.23
N THR A 14 12.30 3.56 -3.15
CA THR A 14 12.11 3.84 -4.58
C THR A 14 11.61 2.56 -5.23
N VAL A 15 10.55 2.66 -6.03
CA VAL A 15 10.01 1.54 -6.81
C VAL A 15 10.14 1.88 -8.28
N TYR A 16 10.72 0.96 -9.04
CA TYR A 16 10.79 1.06 -10.49
C TYR A 16 9.59 0.32 -11.07
N MET A 17 8.89 0.97 -11.99
CA MET A 17 7.69 0.45 -12.64
C MET A 17 7.70 0.89 -14.11
N THR A 18 6.97 0.19 -14.96
CA THR A 18 6.79 0.61 -16.37
C THR A 18 5.84 1.81 -16.46
N GLU A 19 5.82 2.46 -17.62
CA GLU A 19 4.91 3.58 -17.87
C GLU A 19 3.43 3.16 -17.77
N GLU A 20 3.11 1.94 -18.21
CA GLU A 20 1.76 1.39 -18.12
C GLU A 20 1.33 1.16 -16.67
N GLU A 21 2.23 0.65 -15.83
CA GLU A 21 1.99 0.44 -14.40
C GLU A 21 1.80 1.78 -13.66
N GLU A 22 2.61 2.79 -13.99
CA GLU A 22 2.44 4.13 -13.42
C GLU A 22 1.11 4.76 -13.86
N SER A 23 0.74 4.60 -15.13
CA SER A 23 -0.54 5.08 -15.66
C SER A 23 -1.73 4.46 -14.91
N LEU A 24 -1.71 3.16 -14.67
CA LEU A 24 -2.75 2.46 -13.92
C LEU A 24 -2.86 2.98 -12.46
N LEU A 25 -1.72 3.20 -11.80
CA LEU A 25 -1.70 3.79 -10.45
C LEU A 25 -2.28 5.22 -10.44
N ASN A 26 -2.01 6.01 -11.48
CA ASN A 26 -2.58 7.34 -11.65
C ASN A 26 -4.10 7.31 -11.80
N GLU A 27 -4.63 6.39 -12.61
CA GLU A 27 -6.08 6.23 -12.79
C GLU A 27 -6.79 5.86 -11.47
N LEU A 28 -6.22 4.92 -10.71
CA LEU A 28 -6.71 4.53 -9.39
C LEU A 28 -6.70 5.72 -8.40
N PHE A 29 -5.61 6.49 -8.41
CA PHE A 29 -5.48 7.69 -7.60
C PHE A 29 -6.55 8.72 -7.94
N ILE A 30 -6.74 9.03 -9.24
CA ILE A 30 -7.77 9.96 -9.71
C ILE A 30 -9.17 9.48 -9.30
N LYS A 31 -9.46 8.19 -9.46
CA LYS A 31 -10.75 7.61 -9.05
C LYS A 31 -11.01 7.80 -7.56
N ARG A 32 -10.04 7.50 -6.69
CA ARG A 32 -10.17 7.69 -5.23
C ARG A 32 -10.35 9.16 -4.84
N LEU A 33 -9.68 10.10 -5.52
CA LEU A 33 -9.89 11.52 -5.32
C LEU A 33 -11.33 11.94 -5.68
N ARG A 34 -11.87 11.44 -6.79
CA ARG A 34 -13.28 11.70 -7.20
C ARG A 34 -14.27 11.18 -6.17
N ASP A 35 -13.99 10.04 -5.55
CA ASP A 35 -14.80 9.45 -4.47
C ASP A 35 -14.71 10.21 -3.13
N ARG A 36 -14.06 11.39 -3.11
CA ARG A 36 -13.78 12.22 -1.92
C ARG A 36 -13.01 11.49 -0.81
N LYS A 37 -12.34 10.39 -1.14
CA LYS A 37 -11.42 9.72 -0.23
C LYS A 37 -10.07 10.43 -0.31
N LYS A 38 -9.72 11.17 0.75
CA LYS A 38 -8.36 11.72 0.90
C LYS A 38 -7.38 10.55 0.86
N THR A 39 -6.53 10.53 -0.16
CA THR A 39 -5.52 9.49 -0.37
C THR A 39 -4.27 10.13 -0.97
N ASP A 40 -3.16 9.41 -0.90
CA ASP A 40 -1.97 9.66 -1.70
C ASP A 40 -1.55 8.37 -2.41
N LYS A 41 -0.67 8.47 -3.42
CA LYS A 41 -0.20 7.31 -4.18
C LYS A 41 0.49 6.27 -3.30
N SER A 42 1.24 6.70 -2.28
CA SER A 42 1.95 5.79 -1.37
C SER A 42 0.96 5.01 -0.51
N ALA A 43 -0.11 5.65 -0.05
CA ALA A 43 -1.18 4.99 0.69
C ALA A 43 -1.87 3.90 -0.15
N LEU A 44 -2.16 4.18 -1.43
CA LEU A 44 -2.73 3.19 -2.36
C LEU A 44 -1.75 2.03 -2.62
N PHE A 45 -0.47 2.35 -2.78
CA PHE A 45 0.57 1.36 -3.00
C PHE A 45 0.72 0.42 -1.78
N CYS A 46 0.77 0.98 -0.57
CA CYS A 46 0.80 0.20 0.67
C CYS A 46 -0.46 -0.64 0.88
N GLU A 47 -1.64 -0.12 0.53
CA GLU A 47 -2.90 -0.89 0.57
C GLU A 47 -2.83 -2.09 -0.37
N GLY A 48 -2.34 -1.90 -1.59
CA GLY A 48 -2.11 -2.99 -2.56
C GLY A 48 -1.15 -4.06 -2.03
N ILE A 49 0.00 -3.66 -1.49
CA ILE A 49 0.97 -4.59 -0.88
C ILE A 49 0.32 -5.38 0.25
N LYS A 50 -0.43 -4.71 1.13
CA LYS A 50 -1.10 -5.37 2.25
C LYS A 50 -2.11 -6.41 1.77
N LEU A 51 -2.93 -6.07 0.76
CA LEU A 51 -3.90 -7.00 0.18
C LEU A 51 -3.24 -8.23 -0.44
N LEU A 52 -2.10 -8.04 -1.12
CA LEU A 52 -1.32 -9.15 -1.69
C LEU A 52 -0.73 -10.04 -0.58
N TYR A 53 -0.14 -9.42 0.45
CA TYR A 53 0.40 -10.14 1.60
C TYR A 53 -0.67 -10.94 2.33
N ASP A 54 -1.81 -10.32 2.65
CA ASP A 54 -2.93 -10.98 3.33
C ASP A 54 -3.44 -12.18 2.51
N LYS A 55 -3.48 -12.05 1.17
CA LYS A 55 -3.84 -13.15 0.26
C LYS A 55 -2.81 -14.28 0.29
N GLU A 56 -1.52 -13.98 0.24
CA GLU A 56 -0.45 -14.98 0.32
C GLU A 56 -0.47 -15.73 1.65
N ILE A 57 -0.66 -15.02 2.76
CA ILE A 57 -0.76 -15.63 4.08
C ILE A 57 -2.00 -16.53 4.18
N ALA A 58 -3.16 -16.07 3.71
CA ALA A 58 -4.37 -16.88 3.70
C ALA A 58 -4.18 -18.18 2.90
N LEU A 59 -3.53 -18.11 1.73
CA LEU A 59 -3.17 -19.30 0.93
C LEU A 59 -2.20 -20.23 1.67
N SER A 60 -1.22 -19.67 2.39
CA SER A 60 -0.22 -20.46 3.12
C SER A 60 -0.81 -21.24 4.31
N ILE A 61 -1.87 -20.71 4.92
CA ILE A 61 -2.61 -21.39 5.99
C ILE A 61 -3.45 -22.53 5.40
N SER A 62 -4.13 -22.29 4.28
CA SER A 62 -5.04 -23.26 3.66
C SER A 62 -4.36 -24.49 3.05
N ILE A 63 -3.04 -24.50 2.88
CA ILE A 63 -2.25 -25.64 2.37
C ILE A 63 -1.77 -26.55 3.52
N LYS A 64 -1.90 -26.12 4.78
CA LYS A 64 -1.43 -26.88 5.96
C LYS A 64 -2.51 -27.70 6.66
N ASP A 65 -3.75 -27.63 6.20
CA ASP A 65 -4.89 -28.46 6.64
C ASP A 65 -5.19 -29.55 5.59
#